data_AF-X1PIJ5-F1
#
_entry.id   AF-X1PIJ5-F1
#
_cell.length_a   1.000
_cell.length_b   1.000
_cell.length_c   1.000
_cell.angle_alpha   90.00
_cell.angle_beta   90.00
_cell.angle_gamma   90.00
#
_symmetry.space_group_name_H-M   'P 1'
#
loop_
_entity.id
_entity.type
_entity.pdbx_description
1 polymer ?
#
loop_
_entity_poly.entity_id
_entity_poly.type
_entity_poly.pdbx_seq_one_letter_code
_entity_poly.pdbx_strand_id
1 'polypeptide(L)' 'MRLDLLKKYKFRPNKRMGQNFLVSKIVLKKIVKATDLKPSDIVLEVGPGLGTLTKE' A
#
# COMPACT_ATOMS: atom_id res chain seq x y z
N MET A 1 -6.61 1.29 -4.65
CA MET A 1 -6.84 2.36 -3.65
C MET A 1 -7.91 1.90 -2.65
N ARG A 2 -7.57 1.77 -1.35
CA ARG A 2 -8.45 1.21 -0.29
C ARG A 2 -8.80 2.21 0.83
N LEU A 3 -8.86 3.51 0.52
CA LEU A 3 -9.07 4.57 1.53
C LEU A 3 -10.46 4.52 2.20
N ASP A 4 -11.42 3.87 1.56
CA ASP A 4 -12.75 3.59 2.11
C ASP A 4 -12.68 2.83 3.44
N LEU A 5 -11.66 2.00 3.65
CA LEU A 5 -11.46 1.25 4.89
C LEU A 5 -11.24 2.17 6.10
N LEU A 6 -10.59 3.32 5.91
CA LEU A 6 -10.38 4.30 6.98
C LEU A 6 -11.73 4.79 7.52
N LYS A 7 -12.68 5.09 6.62
CA LYS A 7 -14.04 5.51 7.00
C LYS A 7 -14.82 4.36 7.62
N LYS A 8 -14.78 3.18 6.99
CA LYS A 8 -15.52 1.99 7.44
C LYS A 8 -15.17 1.61 8.87
N TYR A 9 -13.88 1.61 9.21
CA TYR A 9 -13.40 1.23 10.54
C TYR A 9 -13.20 2.42 11.49
N LYS A 10 -13.65 3.63 11.09
CA LYS A 10 -13.43 4.89 11.84
C LYS A 10 -11.97 5.06 12.28
N PHE A 11 -11.04 4.58 11.45
CA PHE A 11 -9.61 4.58 11.73
C PHE A 11 -8.97 5.85 11.18
N ARG A 12 -8.05 6.43 11.96
CA ARG A 12 -7.25 7.59 11.54
C ARG A 12 -5.77 7.19 11.52
N PRO A 13 -5.00 7.59 10.48
CA PRO A 13 -3.57 7.31 10.43
C PRO A 13 -2.86 7.83 11.68
N ASN A 14 -2.04 6.98 12.31
CA ASN A 14 -1.25 7.37 13.47
C ASN A 14 0.11 7.94 13.05
N LYS A 15 0.27 9.26 13.20
CA LYS A 15 1.52 9.97 12.88
C LYS A 15 2.73 9.48 13.69
N ARG A 16 2.54 9.07 14.96
CA ARG A 16 3.63 8.55 15.79
C ARG A 16 4.19 7.23 15.26
N MET A 17 3.39 6.49 14.51
CA MET A 17 3.79 5.25 13.84
C MET A 17 4.19 5.47 12.38
N GLY A 18 4.30 6.72 11.91
CA GLY A 18 4.68 7.04 10.53
C GLY A 18 3.67 6.61 9.45
N GLN A 19 2.42 6.34 9.82
CA GLN A 19 1.42 5.83 8.87
C GLN A 19 1.04 6.89 7.82
N ASN A 20 1.53 6.69 6.59
CA ASN A 20 1.14 7.44 5.40
C ASN A 20 0.64 6.44 4.36
N PHE A 21 -0.58 6.64 3.85
CA PHE A 21 -1.19 5.70 2.92
C PHE A 21 -1.05 6.19 1.48
N LEU A 22 -0.62 5.30 0.59
CA LEU A 22 -0.50 5.60 -0.84
C LEU A 22 -1.87 5.94 -1.43
N VAL A 23 -1.99 7.14 -2.02
CA VAL A 23 -3.25 7.67 -2.59
C VAL A 23 -3.31 7.74 -4.12
N SER A 24 -2.17 7.54 -4.79
CA SER A 24 -2.05 7.70 -6.23
C SER A 24 -1.86 6.37 -6.95
N LYS A 25 -2.79 6.05 -7.87
CA LYS A 25 -2.66 4.88 -8.76
C LYS A 25 -1.46 4.99 -9.70
N ILE A 26 -1.09 6.20 -10.11
CA ILE A 26 0.05 6.42 -11.00
C ILE A 26 1.35 6.06 -10.29
N VAL A 27 1.51 6.49 -9.03
CA VAL A 27 2.68 6.16 -8.20
C VAL A 27 2.70 4.66 -7.90
N LEU A 28 1.55 4.06 -7.56
CA LEU A 28 1.42 2.62 -7.33
C LEU A 28 1.95 1.79 -8.51
N LYS A 29 1.48 2.09 -9.74
CA LYS A 29 1.96 1.41 -10.95
C LYS A 29 3.45 1.61 -11.21
N LYS A 30 3.98 2.80 -10.90
CA LYS A 30 5.42 3.07 -11.03
C LYS A 30 6.24 2.23 -10.05
N ILE A 31 5.77 2.05 -8.82
CA ILE A 31 6.43 1.19 -7.82
C ILE A 31 6.47 -0.26 -8.33
N VAL A 32 5.31 -0.84 -8.69
CA VAL A 32 5.23 -2.23 -9.17
C VAL A 32 6.06 -2.45 -10.44
N LYS A 33 6.08 -1.47 -11.36
CA LYS A 33 6.92 -1.57 -12.56
C LYS A 33 8.41 -1.50 -12.23
N ALA A 34 8.80 -0.72 -11.23
CA ALA A 34 10.20 -0.57 -10.83
C ALA A 34 10.76 -1.79 -10.08
N THR A 35 9.90 -2.64 -9.51
CA THR A 35 10.32 -3.84 -8.79
C THR A 35 10.68 -5.01 -9.72
N ASP A 36 10.33 -4.95 -11.01
CA ASP A 36 10.61 -5.99 -12.03
C ASP A 36 10.33 -7.43 -11.55
N LEU A 37 9.20 -7.60 -10.84
CA LEU A 37 8.84 -8.86 -10.19
C LEU A 37 8.49 -9.94 -11.21
N LYS A 38 8.96 -11.16 -10.92
CA LYS A 38 8.64 -12.38 -11.65
C LYS A 38 7.68 -13.23 -10.83
N PRO A 39 6.89 -14.11 -11.46
CA PRO A 39 5.94 -14.99 -10.75
C PRO A 39 6.58 -15.92 -9.71
N SER A 40 7.88 -16.19 -9.82
CA SER A 40 8.65 -17.02 -8.89
C SER A 40 9.21 -16.24 -7.70
N ASP A 41 9.12 -14.92 -7.70
CA ASP A 41 9.75 -14.11 -6.66
C ASP A 41 8.94 -14.17 -5.36
N ILE A 42 9.67 -14.23 -4.25
CA ILE A 42 9.09 -14.13 -2.91
C ILE A 42 9.20 -12.68 -2.48
N VAL A 43 8.06 -12.04 -2.20
CA VAL A 43 8.00 -10.62 -1.83
C VAL A 43 7.73 -10.47 -0.34
N LEU A 44 8.55 -9.66 0.33
CA LEU A 44 8.30 -9.20 1.69
C LEU A 44 7.88 -7.73 1.67
N GLU A 45 6.64 -7.45 2.08
CA GLU A 45 6.15 -6.09 2.27
C GLU A 45 6.16 -5.72 3.76
N VAL A 46 6.92 -4.67 4.11
CA VAL A 46 6.95 -4.14 5.48
C VAL A 46 6.02 -2.94 5.58
N GLY A 47 5.11 -2.96 6.55
CA GLY A 47 4.15 -1.88 6.77
C GLY A 47 3.09 -1.75 5.65
N PRO A 48 2.34 -2.82 5.32
CA PRO A 48 1.41 -2.82 4.19
C PRO A 48 0.24 -1.83 4.34
N GLY A 49 0.00 -1.35 5.56
CA GLY A 49 -1.04 -0.36 5.85
C GLY A 49 -2.43 -0.87 5.46
N LEU A 50 -3.06 -0.22 4.49
CA LEU A 50 -4.37 -0.62 3.95
C LEU A 50 -4.28 -1.77 2.92
N GLY A 51 -3.09 -2.33 2.69
CA GLY A 51 -2.83 -3.37 1.70
C GLY A 51 -3.08 -2.90 0.27
N THR A 52 -2.83 -1.61 -0.01
CA THR A 52 -3.06 -1.06 -1.35
C THR A 52 -1.99 -1.51 -2.34
N LEU A 53 -0.73 -1.63 -1.90
CA LEU A 53 0.35 -2.17 -2.73
C LEU A 53 0.24 -3.70 -2.83
N THR A 54 -0.02 -4.39 -1.71
CA THR A 54 -0.24 -5.85 -1.67
C THR A 54 -1.30 -6.36 -2.65
N LYS A 55 -2.32 -5.54 -2.97
CA LYS A 55 -3.44 -5.94 -3.84
C LYS A 55 -3.17 -5.70 -5.33
N GLU A 56 -2.26 -4.79 -5.68
CA GLU A 56 -1.98 -4.42 -7.08
C GLU A 56 -1.15 -5.49 -7.77
#